data_AF-A0A3N0Y894-F1
#
_entry.id   AF-A0A3N0Y894-F1
#
_cell.length_a   1.000
_cell.length_b   1.000
_cell.length_c   1.000
_cell.angle_alpha   90.00
_cell.angle_beta   90.00
_cell.angle_gamma   90.00
#
_symmetry.space_group_name_H-M   'P 1'
#
loop_
_entity.id
_entity.type
_entity.pdbx_description
1 polymer ?
#
loop_
_entity_poly.entity_id
_entity_poly.type
_entity_poly.pdbx_seq_one_letter_code
_entity_poly.pdbx_strand_id
1 'polypeptide(L)'
;MLQMSKEPLDELDLKIYNTSDEGRRRLIPAVINCTKALLAGCNLNKQSCEIVSSALQSSNSLLRELDLSNNDLQDSGVKLLSDGLKSSNCLLEILRLSGCMVTEEGCGYVSSALSSNPSHLRDLDLSYNHPGQSGVQMLNDKLNDPNYKLQILNLDYGGPYRIKPGLRKYACDLTLDPNTAHTQLILYKGNRKIKFVKDHQPYPDHPERFAVNPQVMCRESLTGRCYWEVEWGSREVEQGSWARIAVAYKGISRKEVTVVFELVSTQIRTKLQRESHGRFGLSPPSLHAAGRPSVLLALWISTSERASSVTPCPGHL
;
A
#
# COMPACT_ATOMS: atom_id res chain seq x y z
N MET A 1 -1.28 33.73 16.63
CA MET A 1 -0.19 33.22 17.49
C MET A 1 -0.81 32.24 18.48
N LEU A 2 -0.41 30.98 18.47
CA LEU A 2 -0.80 29.96 19.48
C LEU A 2 0.31 29.74 20.52
N GLN A 3 1.16 30.73 20.75
CA GLN A 3 1.98 30.78 21.95
C GLN A 3 1.27 31.69 22.95
N MET A 4 1.29 31.31 24.23
CA MET A 4 0.85 32.06 25.44
C MET A 4 -0.34 31.44 26.21
N SER A 5 -0.38 30.11 26.36
CA SER A 5 -1.09 29.47 27.46
C SER A 5 -0.08 28.61 28.23
N LYS A 6 0.04 28.80 29.55
CA LYS A 6 0.84 27.92 30.42
C LYS A 6 0.20 26.54 30.59
N GLU A 7 -1.06 26.42 30.19
CA GLU A 7 -1.79 25.16 30.19
C GLU A 7 -1.56 24.45 28.85
N PRO A 8 -1.19 23.16 28.86
CA PRO A 8 -1.07 22.37 27.65
C PRO A 8 -2.38 22.38 26.88
N LEU A 9 -2.28 22.52 25.56
CA LEU A 9 -3.41 22.33 24.67
C LEU A 9 -3.79 20.84 24.67
N ASP A 10 -5.01 20.49 25.06
CA ASP A 10 -5.39 19.07 25.07
C ASP A 10 -5.31 18.45 23.67
N GLU A 11 -5.74 19.17 22.62
CA GLU A 11 -5.74 18.65 21.26
C GLU A 11 -5.39 19.73 20.22
N LEU A 12 -4.41 19.43 19.37
CA LEU A 12 -4.11 20.17 18.14
C LEU A 12 -4.66 19.39 16.95
N ASP A 13 -5.87 19.75 16.50
CA ASP A 13 -6.40 19.28 15.21
C ASP A 13 -6.16 20.32 14.12
N LEU A 14 -5.30 20.02 13.15
CA LEU A 14 -5.02 20.95 12.05
C LEU A 14 -6.17 21.05 11.03
N LYS A 15 -7.11 20.10 11.02
CA LYS A 15 -8.24 20.08 10.07
C LYS A 15 -9.35 21.06 10.42
N ILE A 16 -9.48 21.48 11.68
CA ILE A 16 -10.46 22.51 12.07
C ILE A 16 -10.11 23.88 11.50
N TYR A 17 -8.83 24.11 11.17
CA TYR A 17 -8.37 25.37 10.59
C TYR A 17 -8.62 25.39 9.08
N ASN A 18 -9.58 26.21 8.68
CA ASN A 18 -9.86 26.50 7.27
C ASN A 18 -8.80 27.43 6.67
N THR A 19 -7.63 26.86 6.37
CA THR A 19 -6.49 27.55 5.76
C THR A 19 -5.78 26.64 4.75
N SER A 20 -4.84 27.19 3.99
CA SER A 20 -4.02 26.43 3.04
C SER A 20 -3.15 25.40 3.76
N ASP A 21 -2.63 24.41 3.02
CA ASP A 21 -1.67 23.45 3.59
C ASP A 21 -0.47 24.15 4.22
N GLU A 22 0.00 25.23 3.60
CA GLU A 22 1.06 26.07 4.14
C GLU A 22 0.65 26.77 5.44
N GLY A 23 -0.59 27.27 5.51
CA GLY A 23 -1.16 27.81 6.75
C GLY A 23 -1.20 26.78 7.87
N ARG A 24 -1.60 25.53 7.57
CA ARG A 24 -1.59 24.42 8.55
C ARG A 24 -0.16 24.08 8.99
N ARG A 25 0.80 24.03 8.06
CA ARG A 25 2.20 23.74 8.37
C ARG A 25 2.83 24.74 9.35
N ARG A 26 2.44 26.01 9.29
CA ARG A 26 2.89 27.04 10.24
C ARG A 26 2.42 26.82 11.68
N LEU A 27 1.40 25.97 11.89
CA LEU A 27 0.89 25.63 13.21
C LEU A 27 1.57 24.39 13.81
N ILE A 28 2.33 23.61 13.03
CA ILE A 28 3.01 22.39 13.50
C ILE A 28 3.91 22.62 14.72
N PRO A 29 4.65 23.75 14.86
CA PRO A 29 5.42 23.98 16.08
C PRO A 29 4.61 23.97 17.37
N ALA A 30 3.28 24.18 17.31
CA ALA A 30 2.40 24.07 18.48
C ALA A 30 2.29 22.63 19.03
N VAL A 31 2.74 21.62 18.27
CA VAL A 31 2.70 20.21 18.69
C VAL A 31 3.44 19.95 20.01
N ILE A 32 4.48 20.75 20.29
CA ILE A 32 5.26 20.66 21.53
C ILE A 32 4.45 20.99 22.79
N ASN A 33 3.39 21.78 22.64
CA ASN A 33 2.56 22.26 23.74
C ASN A 33 1.24 21.48 23.88
N CYS A 34 1.08 20.36 23.17
CA CYS A 34 -0.15 19.58 23.20
C CYS A 34 0.03 18.15 23.67
N THR A 35 -1.04 17.55 24.21
CA THR A 35 -1.05 16.13 24.60
C THR A 35 -1.49 15.23 23.44
N LYS A 36 -2.32 15.76 22.53
CA LYS A 36 -2.76 15.07 21.31
C LYS A 36 -2.61 15.94 20.07
N ALA A 37 -2.07 15.37 18.99
CA ALA A 37 -1.90 16.06 17.71
C ALA A 37 -2.50 15.25 16.55
N LEU A 38 -3.49 15.84 15.88
CA LEU A 38 -4.17 15.28 14.71
C LEU A 38 -3.71 16.03 13.45
N LEU A 39 -2.70 15.47 12.79
CA LEU A 39 -2.03 16.04 11.62
C LEU A 39 -2.33 15.23 10.34
N ALA A 40 -3.34 14.36 10.40
CA ALA A 40 -3.67 13.44 9.32
C ALA A 40 -4.05 14.20 8.03
N GLY A 41 -3.46 13.81 6.90
CA GLY A 41 -3.74 14.38 5.58
C GLY A 41 -3.50 15.89 5.48
N CYS A 42 -2.53 16.43 6.24
CA CYS A 42 -2.17 17.85 6.26
C CYS A 42 -1.04 18.22 5.29
N ASN A 43 -0.70 17.33 4.35
CA ASN A 43 0.34 17.54 3.34
C ASN A 43 1.68 17.94 3.97
N LEU A 44 2.07 17.15 4.97
CA LEU A 44 3.31 17.33 5.71
C LEU A 44 4.52 17.08 4.79
N ASN A 45 5.58 17.85 5.01
CA ASN A 45 6.83 17.75 4.27
C ASN A 45 7.99 17.40 5.22
N LYS A 46 9.22 17.32 4.70
CA LYS A 46 10.40 17.01 5.50
C LYS A 46 10.57 17.92 6.73
N GLN A 47 10.41 19.24 6.55
CA GLN A 47 10.50 20.22 7.63
C GLN A 47 9.44 19.97 8.73
N SER A 48 8.24 19.55 8.32
CA SER A 48 7.18 19.15 9.25
C SER A 48 7.65 17.99 10.15
N CYS A 49 8.27 16.96 9.56
CA CYS A 49 8.81 15.82 10.31
C CYS A 49 9.97 16.22 11.24
N GLU A 50 10.83 17.16 10.82
CA GLU A 50 11.92 17.69 11.67
C GLU A 50 11.37 18.42 12.90
N ILE A 51 10.31 19.22 12.74
CA ILE A 51 9.64 19.91 13.85
C ILE A 51 9.00 18.90 14.80
N VAL A 52 8.25 17.93 14.27
CA VAL A 52 7.60 16.89 15.08
C VAL A 52 8.64 16.05 15.82
N SER A 53 9.73 15.66 15.15
CA SER A 53 10.85 14.95 15.77
C SER A 53 11.47 15.77 16.91
N SER A 54 11.73 17.07 16.69
CA SER A 54 12.25 17.97 17.72
C SER A 54 11.30 18.07 18.93
N ALA A 55 9.99 18.07 18.69
CA ALA A 55 9.01 18.03 19.77
C ALA A 55 9.05 16.70 20.53
N LEU A 56 9.16 15.55 19.87
CA LEU A 56 9.30 14.24 20.52
C LEU A 56 10.58 14.14 21.37
N GLN A 57 11.65 14.84 20.99
CA GLN A 57 12.91 14.86 21.73
C GLN A 57 12.92 15.80 22.93
N SER A 58 12.02 16.80 22.94
CA SER A 58 12.01 17.84 23.96
C SER A 58 11.51 17.32 25.30
N SER A 59 12.23 17.63 26.39
CA SER A 59 11.80 17.36 27.76
C SER A 59 10.53 18.13 28.16
N ASN A 60 10.18 19.18 27.43
CA ASN A 60 8.98 19.99 27.69
C ASN A 60 7.75 19.46 26.96
N SER A 61 7.91 18.45 26.11
CA SER A 61 6.80 17.91 25.32
C SER A 61 5.88 17.05 26.17
N LEU A 62 4.58 17.33 26.06
CA LEU A 62 3.53 16.58 26.74
C LEU A 62 2.79 15.63 25.79
N LEU A 63 3.29 15.48 24.55
CA LEU A 63 2.63 14.70 23.52
C LEU A 63 2.53 13.21 23.93
N ARG A 64 1.31 12.70 23.89
CA ARG A 64 0.94 11.30 24.15
C ARG A 64 0.36 10.63 22.91
N GLU A 65 -0.37 11.38 22.09
CA GLU A 65 -0.99 10.87 20.87
C GLU A 65 -0.62 11.69 19.65
N LEU A 66 -0.18 11.00 18.60
CA LEU A 66 0.22 11.62 17.34
C LEU A 66 -0.38 10.86 16.15
N ASP A 67 -1.27 11.51 15.41
CA ASP A 67 -1.80 11.01 14.16
C ASP A 67 -1.22 11.77 12.96
N LEU A 68 -0.39 11.08 12.19
CA LEU A 68 0.26 11.58 10.97
C LEU A 68 -0.29 10.90 9.71
N SER A 69 -1.37 10.12 9.82
CA SER A 69 -1.89 9.27 8.76
C SER A 69 -2.20 10.04 7.47
N ASN A 70 -2.13 9.37 6.32
CA ASN A 70 -2.44 9.94 4.99
C ASN A 70 -1.54 11.12 4.58
N ASN A 71 -0.30 11.18 5.08
CA ASN A 71 0.74 12.09 4.60
C ASN A 71 1.84 11.29 3.89
N ASP A 72 2.40 11.80 2.79
CA ASP A 72 3.42 11.10 2.00
C ASP A 72 4.82 11.17 2.64
N LEU A 73 4.93 10.70 3.89
CA LEU A 73 6.15 10.83 4.69
C LEU A 73 7.30 10.00 4.14
N GLN A 74 7.00 8.81 3.58
CA GLN A 74 7.98 7.82 3.12
C GLN A 74 8.95 7.39 4.25
N ASP A 75 9.91 6.54 3.93
CA ASP A 75 10.89 6.06 4.91
C ASP A 75 11.77 7.21 5.45
N SER A 76 12.03 8.24 4.63
CA SER A 76 12.82 9.40 5.07
C SER A 76 12.12 10.24 6.16
N GLY A 77 10.82 10.45 6.05
CA GLY A 77 10.04 11.11 7.11
C GLY A 77 9.92 10.24 8.35
N VAL A 78 9.70 8.93 8.18
CA VAL A 78 9.65 7.97 9.29
C VAL A 78 10.99 7.89 10.02
N LYS A 79 12.12 7.94 9.32
CA LYS A 79 13.46 7.98 9.94
C LYS A 79 13.60 9.15 10.92
N LEU A 80 13.20 10.36 10.51
CA LEU A 80 13.23 11.54 11.38
C LEU A 80 12.36 11.36 12.62
N LEU A 81 11.16 10.80 12.45
CA LEU A 81 10.25 10.52 13.56
C LEU A 81 10.84 9.47 14.51
N SER A 82 11.40 8.40 13.96
CA SER A 82 12.09 7.35 14.72
C SER A 82 13.26 7.90 15.53
N ASP A 83 14.02 8.84 15.01
CA ASP A 83 15.08 9.50 15.79
C ASP A 83 14.51 10.29 16.98
N GLY A 84 13.33 10.87 16.82
CA GLY A 84 12.61 11.50 17.92
C GLY A 84 12.08 10.50 18.96
N LEU A 85 11.55 9.37 18.50
CA LEU A 85 11.05 8.28 19.35
C LEU A 85 12.13 7.63 20.21
N LYS A 86 13.39 7.63 19.77
CA LYS A 86 14.54 7.09 20.54
C LYS A 86 14.89 7.93 21.77
N SER A 87 14.45 9.18 21.82
CA SER A 87 14.76 10.06 22.95
C SER A 87 14.18 9.53 24.25
N SER A 88 14.96 9.60 25.33
CA SER A 88 14.48 9.29 26.69
C SER A 88 13.37 10.25 27.16
N ASN A 89 13.23 11.41 26.52
CA ASN A 89 12.18 12.37 26.80
C ASN A 89 10.88 12.09 26.04
N CYS A 90 10.88 11.12 25.12
CA CYS A 90 9.70 10.81 24.33
C CYS A 90 8.69 10.04 25.17
N LEU A 91 7.54 10.67 25.42
CA LEU A 91 6.45 10.11 26.23
C LEU A 91 5.27 9.63 25.36
N LEU A 92 5.47 9.51 24.05
CA LEU A 92 4.42 9.16 23.10
C LEU A 92 3.90 7.74 23.37
N GLU A 93 2.58 7.60 23.48
CA GLU A 93 1.89 6.34 23.74
C GLU A 93 1.19 5.81 22.49
N ILE A 94 0.71 6.69 21.62
CA ILE A 94 -0.03 6.34 20.40
C ILE A 94 0.58 7.03 19.20
N LEU A 95 0.92 6.24 18.17
CA LEU A 95 1.44 6.73 16.90
C LEU A 95 0.66 6.13 15.73
N ARG A 96 0.06 6.98 14.90
CA ARG A 96 -0.62 6.56 13.66
C ARG A 96 0.13 7.08 12.44
N LEU A 97 0.58 6.15 11.63
CA LEU A 97 1.31 6.34 10.36
C LEU A 97 0.57 5.64 9.22
N SER A 98 -0.75 5.48 9.33
CA SER A 98 -1.55 4.77 8.33
C SER A 98 -1.47 5.47 6.97
N GLY A 99 -1.17 4.73 5.91
CA GLY A 99 -1.15 5.31 4.56
C GLY A 99 -0.02 6.33 4.32
N CYS A 100 1.13 6.17 4.96
CA CYS A 100 2.27 7.10 4.87
C CYS A 100 3.37 6.72 3.86
N MET A 101 3.14 5.69 3.04
CA MET A 101 4.13 5.10 2.11
C MET A 101 5.38 4.55 2.83
N VAL A 102 5.19 3.98 4.01
CA VAL A 102 6.26 3.30 4.75
C VAL A 102 6.57 1.97 4.07
N THR A 103 7.85 1.68 3.85
CA THR A 103 8.31 0.39 3.31
C THR A 103 8.94 -0.46 4.41
N GLU A 104 9.57 -1.56 4.02
CA GLU A 104 10.41 -2.37 4.92
C GLU A 104 11.50 -1.55 5.62
N GLU A 105 12.14 -0.60 4.91
CA GLU A 105 13.20 0.24 5.49
C GLU A 105 12.66 1.11 6.63
N GLY A 106 11.50 1.76 6.40
CA GLY A 106 10.81 2.54 7.41
C GLY A 106 10.39 1.71 8.62
N CYS A 107 9.94 0.46 8.41
CA CYS A 107 9.63 -0.47 9.50
C CYS A 107 10.89 -0.78 10.33
N GLY A 108 12.05 -0.92 9.70
CA GLY A 108 13.34 -1.07 10.39
C GLY A 108 13.66 0.13 11.29
N TYR A 109 13.46 1.36 10.82
CA TYR A 109 13.65 2.56 11.63
C TYR A 109 12.71 2.60 12.84
N VAL A 110 11.44 2.24 12.67
CA VAL A 110 10.47 2.17 13.78
C VAL A 110 10.85 1.07 14.77
N SER A 111 11.16 -0.15 14.30
CA SER A 111 11.55 -1.27 15.16
C SER A 111 12.82 -0.95 15.98
N SER A 112 13.80 -0.27 15.38
CA SER A 112 14.98 0.23 16.08
C SER A 112 14.62 1.26 17.17
N ALA A 113 13.71 2.18 16.88
CA ALA A 113 13.26 3.16 17.86
C ALA A 113 12.52 2.53 19.03
N LEU A 114 11.66 1.52 18.78
CA LEU A 114 10.97 0.77 19.83
C LEU A 114 11.93 -0.02 20.72
N SER A 115 13.12 -0.34 20.22
CA SER A 115 14.18 -1.02 20.99
C SER A 115 14.99 -0.09 21.89
N SER A 116 14.78 1.22 21.77
CA SER A 116 15.59 2.23 22.45
C SER A 116 14.87 2.73 23.70
N ASN A 117 15.53 2.68 24.87
CA ASN A 117 14.97 3.09 26.16
C ASN A 117 13.63 2.38 26.49
N PRO A 118 13.03 2.50 27.69
CA PRO A 118 11.69 1.97 27.89
C PRO A 118 10.69 2.82 27.09
N SER A 119 10.48 2.46 25.81
CA SER A 119 9.50 3.10 24.96
C SER A 119 8.14 3.16 25.67
N HIS A 120 7.49 4.33 25.60
CA HIS A 120 6.14 4.52 26.12
C HIS A 120 5.07 4.09 25.12
N LEU A 121 5.47 3.75 23.88
CA LEU A 121 4.52 3.44 22.81
C LEU A 121 3.77 2.15 23.11
N ARG A 122 2.44 2.25 23.08
CA ARG A 122 1.47 1.19 23.36
C ARG A 122 0.61 0.85 22.15
N ASP A 123 0.38 1.82 21.25
CA ASP A 123 -0.42 1.66 20.04
C ASP A 123 0.34 2.23 18.83
N LEU A 124 0.57 1.37 17.83
CA LEU A 124 1.21 1.70 16.57
C LEU A 124 0.33 1.24 15.39
N ASP A 125 -0.16 2.21 14.63
CA ASP A 125 -0.88 1.96 13.38
C ASP A 125 -0.01 2.26 12.16
N LEU A 126 0.42 1.21 11.47
CA LEU A 126 1.14 1.24 10.19
C LEU A 126 0.28 0.66 9.06
N SER A 127 -1.04 0.57 9.21
CA SER A 127 -1.94 0.06 8.18
C SER A 127 -1.84 0.85 6.87
N TYR A 128 -2.24 0.25 5.74
CA TYR A 128 -2.19 0.87 4.40
C TYR A 128 -0.77 1.35 3.99
N ASN A 129 0.27 0.68 4.48
CA ASN A 129 1.67 0.83 4.05
C ASN A 129 2.18 -0.45 3.36
N HIS A 130 3.47 -0.49 3.04
CA HIS A 130 4.12 -1.61 2.35
C HIS A 130 5.26 -2.21 3.20
N PRO A 131 4.97 -2.73 4.41
CA PRO A 131 6.02 -3.15 5.35
C PRO A 131 6.89 -4.32 4.83
N GLY A 132 6.46 -5.02 3.79
CA GLY A 132 7.14 -6.23 3.30
C GLY A 132 7.09 -7.36 4.34
N GLN A 133 7.56 -8.54 3.96
CA GLN A 133 7.57 -9.69 4.88
C GLN A 133 8.53 -9.45 6.05
N SER A 134 9.70 -8.88 5.77
CA SER A 134 10.74 -8.66 6.76
C SER A 134 10.38 -7.51 7.72
N GLY A 135 9.77 -6.41 7.25
CA GLY A 135 9.27 -5.36 8.15
C GLY A 135 8.14 -5.84 9.07
N VAL A 136 7.23 -6.70 8.56
CA VAL A 136 6.21 -7.36 9.39
C VAL A 136 6.86 -8.24 10.47
N GLN A 137 7.86 -9.04 10.09
CA GLN A 137 8.59 -9.88 11.04
C GLN A 137 9.30 -9.04 12.10
N MET A 138 10.07 -8.02 11.69
CA MET A 138 10.80 -7.12 12.59
C MET A 138 9.92 -6.44 13.64
N LEU A 139 8.66 -6.13 13.31
CA LEU A 139 7.73 -5.48 14.23
C LEU A 139 6.96 -6.50 15.09
N ASN A 140 6.56 -7.65 14.54
CA ASN A 140 5.92 -8.71 15.30
C ASN A 140 6.85 -9.34 16.33
N ASP A 141 8.14 -9.52 16.00
CA ASP A 141 9.12 -10.08 16.92
C ASP A 141 9.24 -9.23 18.21
N LYS A 142 8.94 -7.93 18.14
CA LYS A 142 8.91 -7.03 19.30
C LYS A 142 7.77 -7.29 20.27
N LEU A 143 6.65 -7.82 19.80
CA LEU A 143 5.52 -8.18 20.68
C LEU A 143 5.85 -9.36 21.59
N ASN A 144 6.90 -10.13 21.27
CA ASN A 144 7.36 -11.25 22.09
C ASN A 144 8.39 -10.84 23.15
N ASP A 145 8.91 -9.61 23.14
CA ASP A 145 9.88 -9.14 24.12
C ASP A 145 9.14 -8.65 25.39
N PRO A 146 9.37 -9.27 26.56
CA PRO A 146 8.66 -8.95 27.80
C PRO A 146 8.92 -7.53 28.31
N ASN A 147 9.96 -6.85 27.81
CA ASN A 147 10.28 -5.48 28.19
C ASN A 147 9.57 -4.43 27.32
N TYR A 148 8.81 -4.85 26.31
CA TYR A 148 8.10 -3.93 25.40
C TYR A 148 6.69 -3.64 25.91
N LYS A 149 6.28 -2.38 25.77
CA LYS A 149 4.95 -1.90 26.17
C LYS A 149 3.95 -1.86 25.01
N LEU A 150 4.38 -2.17 23.79
CA LEU A 150 3.51 -2.14 22.62
C LEU A 150 2.44 -3.23 22.74
N GLN A 151 1.19 -2.81 22.85
CA GLN A 151 0.03 -3.70 23.04
C GLN A 151 -0.75 -3.86 21.73
N ILE A 152 -0.82 -2.80 20.93
CA ILE A 152 -1.58 -2.74 19.70
C ILE A 152 -0.62 -2.45 18.57
N LEU A 153 -0.57 -3.35 17.60
CA LEU A 153 0.17 -3.19 16.35
C LEU A 153 -0.78 -3.48 15.19
N ASN A 154 -1.05 -2.46 14.38
CA ASN A 154 -1.83 -2.62 13.17
C ASN A 154 -0.94 -2.52 11.92
N LEU A 155 -0.76 -3.65 11.24
CA LEU A 155 -0.02 -3.76 9.97
C LEU A 155 -0.94 -4.07 8.78
N ASP A 156 -2.26 -3.96 8.94
CA ASP A 156 -3.21 -4.34 7.89
C ASP A 156 -3.02 -3.46 6.65
N TYR A 157 -2.66 -4.08 5.53
CA TYR A 157 -2.41 -3.40 4.25
C TYR A 157 -3.58 -3.54 3.27
N GLY A 158 -4.72 -4.15 3.65
CA GLY A 158 -5.84 -4.29 2.71
C GLY A 158 -7.01 -5.17 3.14
N GLY A 159 -7.73 -4.78 4.21
CA GLY A 159 -9.06 -5.33 4.51
C GLY A 159 -10.12 -5.08 3.41
N PRO A 160 -11.27 -5.80 3.45
CA PRO A 160 -12.22 -5.93 2.34
C PRO A 160 -13.04 -4.70 1.90
N TYR A 161 -12.75 -3.48 2.39
CA TYR A 161 -13.64 -2.33 2.13
C TYR A 161 -12.93 -1.01 1.85
N ARG A 162 -13.34 -0.44 0.70
CA ARG A 162 -13.43 0.96 0.26
C ARG A 162 -12.38 1.94 0.80
N ILE A 163 -11.68 2.56 -0.14
CA ILE A 163 -10.81 3.72 -0.04
C ILE A 163 -11.14 4.60 1.17
N LYS A 164 -10.25 4.59 2.16
CA LYS A 164 -10.34 5.48 3.33
C LYS A 164 -10.43 6.93 2.84
N PRO A 165 -11.22 7.82 3.49
CA PRO A 165 -11.38 9.20 3.05
C PRO A 165 -10.05 9.92 2.76
N GLY A 166 -9.01 9.69 3.57
CA GLY A 166 -7.68 10.28 3.38
C GLY A 166 -6.91 9.78 2.15
N LEU A 167 -7.20 8.56 1.67
CA LEU A 167 -6.59 7.99 0.46
C LEU A 167 -7.33 8.40 -0.83
N ARG A 168 -8.54 8.96 -0.73
CA ARG A 168 -9.34 9.39 -1.89
C ARG A 168 -8.65 10.42 -2.77
N LYS A 169 -7.76 11.24 -2.21
CA LYS A 169 -6.95 12.21 -2.98
C LYS A 169 -6.00 11.55 -3.99
N TYR A 170 -5.73 10.24 -3.85
CA TYR A 170 -4.91 9.46 -4.79
C TYR A 170 -5.76 8.60 -5.74
N ALA A 171 -7.09 8.67 -5.66
CA ALA A 171 -7.97 7.86 -6.50
C ALA A 171 -7.74 8.19 -7.97
N CYS A 172 -7.53 7.16 -8.79
CA CYS A 172 -7.49 7.28 -10.23
C CYS A 172 -8.66 6.54 -10.88
N ASP A 173 -9.27 7.18 -11.86
CA ASP A 173 -10.24 6.57 -12.75
C ASP A 173 -9.49 5.87 -13.87
N LEU A 174 -9.75 4.58 -14.05
CA LEU A 174 -9.13 3.77 -15.09
C LEU A 174 -10.14 3.33 -16.14
N THR A 175 -9.72 3.36 -17.40
CA THR A 175 -10.48 2.87 -18.54
C THR A 175 -9.71 1.77 -19.26
N LEU A 176 -10.38 0.66 -19.53
CA LEU A 176 -9.79 -0.47 -20.23
C LEU A 176 -9.61 -0.12 -21.71
N ASP A 177 -8.46 -0.49 -22.28
CA ASP A 177 -8.15 -0.21 -23.68
C ASP A 177 -8.61 -1.34 -24.60
N PRO A 178 -9.64 -1.11 -25.45
CA PRO A 178 -10.12 -2.11 -26.41
C PRO A 178 -9.06 -2.56 -27.41
N ASN A 179 -8.02 -1.76 -27.67
CA ASN A 179 -6.95 -2.12 -28.59
C ASN A 179 -5.98 -3.16 -28.00
N THR A 180 -5.96 -3.29 -26.67
CA THR A 180 -5.15 -4.30 -25.98
C THR A 180 -5.94 -5.54 -25.60
N ALA A 181 -7.26 -5.40 -25.43
CA ALA A 181 -8.13 -6.46 -24.94
C ALA A 181 -8.03 -7.74 -25.78
N HIS A 182 -7.73 -8.85 -25.12
CA HIS A 182 -7.82 -10.18 -25.73
C HIS A 182 -9.22 -10.41 -26.31
N THR A 183 -9.30 -11.16 -27.40
CA THR A 183 -10.56 -11.40 -28.12
C THR A 183 -11.59 -12.19 -27.31
N GLN A 184 -11.21 -12.85 -26.22
CA GLN A 184 -12.16 -13.51 -25.30
C GLN A 184 -12.68 -12.60 -24.17
N LEU A 185 -12.44 -11.29 -24.28
CA LEU A 185 -12.90 -10.30 -23.30
C LEU A 185 -13.89 -9.35 -23.95
N ILE A 186 -15.03 -9.12 -23.29
CA ILE A 186 -16.00 -8.09 -23.68
C ILE A 186 -15.82 -6.91 -22.73
N LEU A 187 -15.49 -5.75 -23.30
CA LEU A 187 -15.49 -4.47 -22.59
C LEU A 187 -16.87 -3.80 -22.71
N TYR A 188 -17.39 -3.29 -21.60
CA TYR A 188 -18.71 -2.63 -21.57
C TYR A 188 -18.78 -1.55 -20.48
N LYS A 189 -19.93 -0.83 -20.43
CA LYS A 189 -20.11 0.38 -19.59
C LYS A 189 -18.99 1.40 -19.76
N GLY A 190 -18.76 1.85 -21.00
CA GLY A 190 -17.70 2.82 -21.30
C GLY A 190 -16.30 2.29 -20.96
N ASN A 191 -16.05 1.00 -21.20
CA ASN A 191 -14.79 0.30 -20.93
C ASN A 191 -14.34 0.32 -19.46
N ARG A 192 -15.28 0.48 -18.51
CA ARG A 192 -14.99 0.37 -17.08
C ARG A 192 -15.30 -1.02 -16.51
N LYS A 193 -15.90 -1.89 -17.32
CA LYS A 193 -16.21 -3.27 -16.94
C LYS A 193 -15.76 -4.24 -18.01
N ILE A 194 -15.44 -5.45 -17.56
CA ILE A 194 -14.97 -6.56 -18.37
C ILE A 194 -15.78 -7.81 -18.05
N LYS A 195 -16.03 -8.63 -19.08
CA LYS A 195 -16.59 -9.97 -18.96
C LYS A 195 -15.77 -10.93 -19.80
N PHE A 196 -15.41 -12.08 -19.24
CA PHE A 196 -14.82 -13.18 -20.00
C PHE A 196 -15.92 -13.96 -20.74
N VAL A 197 -15.61 -14.40 -21.96
CA VAL A 197 -16.48 -15.23 -22.80
C VAL A 197 -15.65 -16.31 -23.51
N LYS A 198 -16.24 -17.49 -23.75
CA LYS A 198 -15.54 -18.60 -24.42
C LYS A 198 -15.24 -18.26 -25.89
N ASP A 199 -16.18 -17.60 -26.58
CA ASP A 199 -16.06 -17.26 -27.99
C ASP A 199 -15.17 -16.04 -28.23
N HIS A 200 -14.37 -16.09 -29.29
CA HIS A 200 -13.57 -14.96 -29.73
C HIS A 200 -14.46 -13.88 -30.35
N GLN A 201 -14.37 -12.68 -29.79
CA GLN A 201 -15.06 -11.49 -30.24
C GLN A 201 -14.39 -10.94 -31.51
N PRO A 202 -15.16 -10.32 -32.43
CA PRO A 202 -14.69 -9.84 -33.72
C PRO A 202 -13.94 -8.50 -33.60
N TYR A 203 -12.98 -8.42 -32.68
CA TYR A 203 -12.13 -7.23 -32.58
C TYR A 203 -11.17 -7.15 -33.78
N PRO A 204 -10.95 -5.96 -34.36
CA PRO A 204 -9.94 -5.76 -35.38
C PRO A 204 -8.56 -6.21 -34.89
N ASP A 205 -7.77 -6.78 -35.79
CA ASP A 205 -6.37 -7.06 -35.49
C ASP A 205 -5.67 -5.73 -35.11
N HIS A 206 -4.79 -5.82 -34.11
CA HIS A 206 -4.09 -4.66 -33.60
C HIS A 206 -2.74 -5.12 -33.01
N PRO A 207 -1.62 -4.42 -33.29
CA PRO A 207 -0.29 -4.84 -32.84
C PRO A 207 -0.18 -4.98 -31.32
N GLU A 208 -0.96 -4.17 -30.60
CA GLU A 208 -0.97 -4.06 -29.14
C GLU A 208 -1.93 -5.05 -28.45
N ARG A 209 -2.64 -5.90 -29.20
CA ARG A 209 -3.65 -6.84 -28.68
C ARG A 209 -3.00 -8.07 -28.05
N PHE A 210 -3.46 -8.46 -26.87
CA PHE A 210 -3.07 -9.74 -26.29
C PHE A 210 -3.64 -10.90 -27.11
N ALA A 211 -2.78 -11.85 -27.47
CA ALA A 211 -3.15 -12.99 -28.31
C ALA A 211 -3.23 -14.33 -27.55
N VAL A 212 -2.53 -14.46 -26.42
CA VAL A 212 -2.36 -15.75 -25.72
C VAL A 212 -3.26 -15.84 -24.48
N ASN A 213 -3.22 -14.84 -23.61
CA ASN A 213 -3.94 -14.85 -22.35
C ASN A 213 -5.08 -13.81 -22.36
N PRO A 214 -6.25 -14.10 -21.74
CA PRO A 214 -7.34 -13.15 -21.54
C PRO A 214 -6.93 -11.97 -20.66
N GLN A 215 -6.31 -10.98 -21.29
CA GLN A 215 -5.72 -9.81 -20.67
C GLN A 215 -6.17 -8.52 -21.35
N VAL A 216 -6.17 -7.44 -20.58
CA VAL A 216 -6.45 -6.09 -21.05
C VAL A 216 -5.65 -5.10 -20.23
N MET A 217 -5.14 -4.05 -20.89
CA MET A 217 -4.48 -2.92 -20.25
C MET A 217 -5.45 -1.77 -20.02
N CYS A 218 -5.17 -0.92 -19.05
CA CYS A 218 -5.78 0.41 -18.97
C CYS A 218 -5.12 1.38 -19.96
N ARG A 219 -5.87 2.40 -20.41
CA ARG A 219 -5.37 3.47 -21.29
C ARG A 219 -4.44 4.41 -20.55
N GLU A 220 -4.78 4.68 -19.29
CA GLU A 220 -4.06 5.60 -18.44
C GLU A 220 -2.71 5.00 -18.02
N SER A 221 -1.65 5.81 -18.13
CA SER A 221 -0.39 5.52 -17.46
C SER A 221 -0.46 6.08 -16.05
N LEU A 222 -0.11 5.25 -15.06
CA LEU A 222 -0.02 5.65 -13.67
C LEU A 222 1.36 6.27 -13.40
N THR A 223 1.38 7.39 -12.70
CA THR A 223 2.60 8.07 -12.26
C THR A 223 2.43 8.54 -10.82
N GLY A 224 3.46 8.39 -10.00
CA GLY A 224 3.39 8.75 -8.59
C GLY A 224 2.50 7.81 -7.78
N ARG A 225 1.92 8.33 -6.69
CA ARG A 225 1.01 7.56 -5.83
C ARG A 225 -0.39 7.54 -6.45
N CYS A 226 -0.87 6.35 -6.75
CA CYS A 226 -2.21 6.12 -7.27
C CYS A 226 -2.93 5.09 -6.40
N TYR A 227 -4.24 5.20 -6.37
CA TYR A 227 -5.12 4.26 -5.70
C TYR A 227 -6.28 3.91 -6.63
N TRP A 228 -6.53 2.61 -6.78
CA TRP A 228 -7.65 2.10 -7.55
C TRP A 228 -8.30 0.95 -6.77
N GLU A 229 -9.59 0.76 -7.01
CA GLU A 229 -10.32 -0.40 -6.53
C GLU A 229 -10.97 -1.10 -7.71
N VAL A 230 -11.04 -2.42 -7.61
CA VAL A 230 -11.78 -3.24 -8.56
C VAL A 230 -12.80 -4.01 -7.76
N GLU A 231 -14.06 -3.87 -8.16
CA GLU A 231 -15.13 -4.70 -7.65
C GLU A 231 -15.22 -5.97 -8.50
N TRP A 232 -15.11 -7.13 -7.87
CA TRP A 232 -15.42 -8.42 -8.48
C TRP A 232 -16.59 -9.05 -7.69
N GLY A 233 -17.61 -9.55 -8.39
CA GLY A 233 -18.84 -9.99 -7.74
C GLY A 233 -19.69 -10.91 -8.61
N SER A 234 -20.07 -12.04 -8.02
CA SER A 234 -20.79 -13.17 -8.59
C SER A 234 -22.31 -13.02 -8.49
N ARG A 235 -23.00 -13.34 -9.57
CA ARG A 235 -24.33 -14.00 -9.50
C ARG A 235 -24.40 -15.31 -10.30
N GLU A 236 -23.44 -15.55 -11.20
CA GLU A 236 -23.38 -16.75 -12.04
C GLU A 236 -21.92 -17.16 -12.27
N VAL A 237 -21.10 -17.18 -11.23
CA VAL A 237 -19.72 -17.67 -11.37
C VAL A 237 -19.75 -19.18 -11.18
N GLU A 238 -19.60 -19.92 -12.27
CA GLU A 238 -19.11 -21.29 -12.22
C GLU A 238 -17.88 -21.33 -11.30
N GLN A 239 -17.89 -22.21 -10.31
CA GLN A 239 -16.81 -22.38 -9.34
C GLN A 239 -15.44 -22.36 -10.03
N GLY A 240 -14.63 -21.33 -9.79
CA GLY A 240 -13.23 -21.30 -10.26
C GLY A 240 -12.78 -20.09 -11.09
N SER A 241 -13.63 -19.08 -11.35
CA SER A 241 -13.17 -17.85 -12.03
C SER A 241 -12.48 -16.89 -11.07
N TRP A 242 -11.25 -16.49 -11.38
CA TRP A 242 -10.49 -15.49 -10.64
C TRP A 242 -9.90 -14.42 -11.56
N ALA A 243 -9.79 -13.19 -11.06
CA ALA A 243 -9.14 -12.07 -11.73
C ALA A 243 -7.90 -11.64 -10.92
N ARG A 244 -6.76 -11.50 -11.59
CA ARG A 244 -5.56 -10.83 -11.05
C ARG A 244 -5.50 -9.43 -11.60
N ILE A 245 -5.04 -8.53 -10.76
CA ILE A 245 -4.79 -7.14 -11.08
C ILE A 245 -3.30 -6.92 -10.84
N ALA A 246 -2.60 -6.44 -11.84
CA ALA A 246 -1.17 -6.22 -11.77
C ALA A 246 -0.83 -4.89 -12.42
N VAL A 247 0.29 -4.34 -12.00
CA VAL A 247 0.97 -3.25 -12.66
C VAL A 247 2.02 -3.83 -13.62
N ALA A 248 2.15 -3.26 -14.81
CA ALA A 248 3.03 -3.67 -15.89
C ALA A 248 3.74 -2.46 -16.50
N TYR A 249 4.88 -2.66 -17.17
CA TYR A 249 5.58 -1.56 -17.85
C TYR A 249 5.23 -1.52 -19.33
N LYS A 250 5.49 -0.39 -19.99
CA LYS A 250 5.20 -0.17 -21.42
C LYS A 250 5.78 -1.24 -22.36
N GLY A 251 6.89 -1.88 -21.97
CA GLY A 251 7.59 -2.91 -22.75
C GLY A 251 7.08 -4.35 -22.60
N ILE A 252 5.90 -4.58 -22.00
CA ILE A 252 5.35 -5.93 -21.83
C ILE A 252 5.05 -6.61 -23.17
N SER A 253 5.49 -7.87 -23.34
CA SER A 253 5.18 -8.69 -24.52
C SER A 253 3.70 -9.08 -24.53
N ARG A 254 3.07 -9.05 -25.71
CA ARG A 254 1.61 -9.25 -25.88
C ARG A 254 1.26 -10.44 -26.78
N LYS A 255 2.22 -10.91 -27.56
CA LYS A 255 2.03 -11.94 -28.59
C LYS A 255 2.76 -13.26 -28.29
N GLU A 256 3.65 -13.29 -27.29
CA GLU A 256 4.44 -14.49 -26.95
C GLU A 256 3.92 -15.18 -25.68
N VAL A 257 4.23 -16.47 -25.54
CA VAL A 257 3.75 -17.36 -24.47
C VAL A 257 4.27 -16.95 -23.08
N THR A 258 5.35 -16.16 -23.02
CA THR A 258 6.02 -15.81 -21.77
C THR A 258 5.76 -14.36 -21.40
N VAL A 259 4.64 -14.10 -20.72
CA VAL A 259 4.45 -12.82 -20.03
C VAL A 259 5.09 -12.92 -18.64
N VAL A 260 6.37 -12.51 -18.54
CA VAL A 260 7.01 -12.31 -17.23
C VAL A 260 6.46 -11.01 -16.65
N PHE A 261 5.50 -11.13 -15.73
CA PHE A 261 5.16 -10.00 -14.87
C PHE A 261 6.27 -9.86 -13.82
N GLU A 262 6.92 -8.70 -13.77
CA GLU A 262 7.42 -8.21 -12.48
C GLU A 262 6.18 -7.88 -11.65
N LEU A 263 5.68 -8.89 -10.93
CA LEU A 263 4.61 -8.75 -9.98
C LEU A 263 5.10 -7.85 -8.84
N VAL A 264 4.79 -6.56 -8.90
CA VAL A 264 4.55 -5.81 -7.66
C VAL A 264 3.20 -6.31 -7.14
N SER A 265 3.23 -7.49 -6.53
CA SER A 265 2.07 -8.20 -6.02
C SER A 265 1.36 -7.36 -4.95
N THR A 266 0.18 -6.83 -5.27
CA THR A 266 -0.90 -6.74 -4.28
C THR A 266 -1.69 -8.04 -4.38
N GLN A 267 -1.27 -9.06 -3.61
CA GLN A 267 -2.10 -10.25 -3.42
C GLN A 267 -3.39 -9.82 -2.75
N ILE A 268 -4.46 -9.62 -3.52
CA ILE A 268 -5.82 -9.75 -3.01
C ILE A 268 -6.04 -11.25 -2.83
N ARG A 269 -5.56 -11.77 -1.70
CA ARG A 269 -5.79 -13.16 -1.30
C ARG A 269 -7.13 -13.20 -0.58
N THR A 270 -8.21 -13.48 -1.31
CA THR A 270 -9.41 -14.02 -0.66
C THR A 270 -9.00 -15.32 0.04
N LYS A 271 -9.01 -15.32 1.37
CA LYS A 271 -8.93 -16.54 2.19
C LYS A 271 -10.01 -17.51 1.73
N LEU A 272 -9.63 -18.50 0.92
CA LEU A 272 -10.22 -19.83 1.01
C LEU A 272 -9.26 -20.61 1.91
N GLN A 273 -9.68 -20.85 3.16
CA GLN A 273 -8.99 -21.77 4.06
C GLN A 273 -8.79 -23.11 3.35
N ARG A 274 -7.53 -23.50 3.16
CA ARG A 274 -7.08 -24.87 3.39
C ARG A 274 -5.59 -24.82 3.68
N GLU A 275 -5.24 -25.31 4.86
CA GLU A 275 -3.88 -25.61 5.28
C GLU A 275 -3.22 -26.55 4.28
N SER A 276 -2.04 -26.19 3.79
CA SER A 276 -0.99 -27.14 3.43
C SER A 276 0.32 -26.40 3.23
N HIS A 277 1.34 -26.87 3.92
CA HIS A 277 2.70 -26.35 3.98
C HIS A 277 3.35 -26.33 2.58
N GLY A 278 4.14 -25.29 2.29
CA GLY A 278 4.98 -25.25 1.08
C GLY A 278 5.85 -23.99 1.00
N ARG A 279 7.14 -24.13 1.28
CA ARG A 279 8.20 -23.13 1.04
C ARG A 279 8.35 -22.88 -0.46
N PHE A 280 8.46 -21.62 -0.90
CA PHE A 280 9.30 -21.24 -2.05
C PHE A 280 9.74 -19.78 -1.90
N GLY A 281 11.04 -19.55 -1.92
CA GLY A 281 11.66 -18.23 -2.01
C GLY A 281 12.28 -18.02 -3.37
N LEU A 282 12.52 -16.77 -3.76
CA LEU A 282 13.54 -16.37 -4.74
C LEU A 282 13.97 -14.91 -4.45
N SER A 283 15.28 -14.68 -4.46
CA SER A 283 15.97 -13.39 -4.32
C SER A 283 15.85 -12.53 -5.60
N PRO A 284 15.95 -11.18 -5.52
CA PRO A 284 15.96 -10.33 -6.71
C PRO A 284 17.38 -10.15 -7.29
N PRO A 285 17.56 -10.04 -8.62
CA PRO A 285 18.81 -9.57 -9.21
C PRO A 285 18.81 -8.05 -9.44
N SER A 286 20.02 -7.50 -9.42
CA SER A 286 20.42 -6.09 -9.52
C SER A 286 20.00 -5.38 -10.82
N LEU A 287 19.48 -4.14 -10.71
CA LEU A 287 19.13 -3.27 -11.83
C LEU A 287 20.19 -2.17 -12.08
N HIS A 288 20.73 -2.14 -13.30
CA HIS A 288 21.22 -0.93 -13.96
C HIS A 288 20.44 -0.77 -15.28
N ALA A 289 19.48 0.15 -15.34
CA ALA A 289 19.04 0.81 -16.56
C ALA A 289 18.18 2.03 -16.21
N ALA A 290 18.71 3.22 -16.49
CA ALA A 290 18.04 4.49 -16.30
C ALA A 290 16.98 4.71 -17.39
N GLY A 291 15.72 4.80 -16.98
CA GLY A 291 14.58 5.21 -17.80
C GLY A 291 13.37 5.42 -16.89
N ARG A 292 12.72 6.59 -16.96
CA ARG A 292 11.60 6.93 -16.05
C ARG A 292 10.44 5.94 -16.22
N PRO A 293 9.90 5.32 -15.15
CA PRO A 293 8.87 4.30 -15.29
C PRO A 293 7.49 4.91 -15.57
N SER A 294 6.82 4.40 -16.60
CA SER A 294 5.37 4.54 -16.83
C SER A 294 4.74 3.19 -16.50
N VAL A 295 3.72 3.21 -15.64
CA VAL A 295 3.16 2.03 -14.97
C VAL A 295 1.74 1.78 -15.52
N LEU A 296 1.46 0.60 -16.07
CA LEU A 296 0.26 0.24 -16.85
C LEU A 296 -0.46 -0.94 -16.18
N LEU A 297 -1.76 -0.84 -15.87
CA LEU A 297 -2.46 -1.92 -15.15
C LEU A 297 -2.90 -3.05 -16.11
N ALA A 298 -2.52 -4.30 -15.84
CA ALA A 298 -2.97 -5.51 -16.52
C ALA A 298 -3.96 -6.30 -15.64
N LEU A 299 -5.12 -6.65 -16.19
CA LEU A 299 -6.00 -7.66 -15.59
C LEU A 299 -5.81 -9.02 -16.25
N TRP A 300 -5.60 -10.08 -15.47
CA TRP A 300 -5.55 -11.47 -15.95
C TRP A 300 -6.72 -12.26 -15.38
N ILE A 301 -7.60 -12.77 -16.25
CA ILE A 301 -8.69 -13.68 -15.86
C ILE A 301 -8.30 -15.10 -16.28
N SER A 302 -8.33 -16.04 -15.34
CA SER A 302 -8.15 -17.47 -15.64
C SER A 302 -9.38 -18.23 -15.17
N THR A 303 -9.93 -19.04 -16.08
CA THR A 303 -11.00 -19.99 -15.80
C THR A 303 -10.38 -21.37 -15.65
N SER A 304 -10.51 -21.99 -14.48
CA SER A 304 -10.13 -23.39 -14.32
C SER A 304 -11.19 -24.29 -14.92
N GLU A 305 -10.95 -24.87 -16.10
CA GLU A 305 -11.56 -26.16 -16.45
C GLU A 305 -10.56 -27.26 -16.06
N ARG A 306 -11.03 -28.27 -15.33
CA ARG A 306 -10.27 -29.49 -15.05
C ARG A 306 -9.94 -30.16 -16.38
N ALA A 307 -8.67 -30.20 -16.77
CA ALA A 307 -8.16 -31.30 -17.57
C ALA A 307 -7.60 -32.36 -16.60
N SER A 308 -8.49 -33.24 -16.16
CA SER A 308 -8.09 -34.54 -15.63
C SER A 308 -7.56 -35.39 -16.78
N SER A 309 -6.45 -36.09 -16.55
CA SER A 309 -5.95 -37.26 -17.28
C SER A 309 -5.74 -37.16 -18.80
N VAL A 310 -4.47 -37.08 -19.22
CA VAL A 310 -3.96 -37.96 -20.28
C VAL A 310 -2.61 -38.51 -19.84
N THR A 311 -2.65 -39.65 -19.15
CA THR A 311 -1.61 -40.68 -19.30
C THR A 311 -1.81 -41.36 -20.65
N PRO A 312 -0.74 -41.67 -21.38
CA PRO A 312 -0.70 -42.88 -22.18
C PRO A 312 0.38 -43.82 -21.61
N CYS A 313 -0.06 -44.94 -21.05
CA CYS A 313 0.68 -46.21 -21.05
C CYS A 313 0.03 -47.11 -22.12
N PRO A 314 0.61 -48.25 -22.55
CA PRO A 314 2.02 -48.60 -22.79
C PRO A 314 2.25 -49.27 -24.18
N GLY A 315 3.52 -49.47 -24.58
CA GLY A 315 3.99 -50.74 -25.16
C GLY A 315 3.92 -51.04 -26.67
N HIS A 316 5.13 -51.25 -27.23
CA HIS A 316 5.56 -52.23 -28.25
C HIS A 316 5.01 -52.19 -29.69
N LEU A 317 5.92 -51.91 -30.64
CA LEU A 317 6.76 -52.93 -31.29
C LEU A 317 8.18 -52.38 -31.48
#